data_AF-A0A917VZT7-F1
#
_entry.id   AF-A0A917VZT7-F1
#
_cell.length_a   1.000
_cell.length_b   1.000
_cell.length_c   1.000
_cell.angle_alpha   90.00
_cell.angle_beta   90.00
_cell.angle_gamma   90.00
#
_symmetry.space_group_name_H-M   'P 1'
#
loop_
_entity.id
_entity.type
_entity.pdbx_description
1 polymer ?
#
loop_
_entity_poly.entity_id
_entity_poly.type
_entity_poly.pdbx_seq_one_letter_code
_entity_poly.pdbx_strand_id
1 'polypeptide(L)'
;MNTTIFRLGAVVLAASATLLLSACGDDTSTTAAPAGPNSSAAAPADDTGGRSAALVDGKALDGNFETTCAEQGNTLALALTDTANTQYGQLSVSASIVDDKTVQAVAIAGSQGGANGMPYAVGYGNGQPGGSAQLTRDGDTFTVTGEGISAPDMSNPLAGPATAAFEITFACSTIVGG
;
A
#
# COMPACT_ATOMS: atom_id res chain seq x y z
N MET A 1 -42.36 10.03 20.08
CA MET A 1 -41.30 10.52 20.97
C MET A 1 -41.21 9.56 22.13
N ASN A 2 -40.16 8.74 22.18
CA ASN A 2 -39.84 7.99 23.39
C ASN A 2 -38.32 7.88 23.48
N THR A 3 -37.79 8.56 24.48
CA THR A 3 -36.37 8.84 24.70
C THR A 3 -35.79 7.73 25.56
N THR A 4 -34.65 7.15 25.18
CA THR A 4 -33.83 6.37 26.12
C THR A 4 -32.37 6.75 25.96
N ILE A 5 -31.88 7.41 27.00
CA ILE A 5 -30.52 7.90 27.20
C ILE A 5 -29.73 6.76 27.84
N PHE A 6 -28.56 6.42 27.29
CA PHE A 6 -27.55 5.66 28.02
C PHE A 6 -26.20 6.36 27.99
N ARG A 7 -25.49 6.16 29.10
CA ARG A 7 -24.55 7.07 29.75
C ARG A 7 -23.11 6.90 29.26
N LEU A 8 -22.36 8.00 29.36
CA LEU A 8 -20.91 8.09 29.29
C LEU A 8 -20.22 7.15 30.30
N GLY A 9 -19.14 6.50 29.85
CA GLY A 9 -18.13 5.88 30.68
C GLY A 9 -16.73 6.15 30.09
N ALA A 10 -15.97 7.04 30.74
CA ALA A 10 -14.55 7.25 30.50
C ALA A 10 -13.73 6.32 31.41
N VAL A 11 -12.47 6.01 31.04
CA VAL A 11 -11.30 5.51 31.84
C VAL A 11 -10.34 4.81 30.84
N VAL A 12 -9.00 4.88 30.84
CA VAL A 12 -7.91 5.56 31.58
C VAL A 12 -6.62 5.42 30.72
N LEU A 13 -5.73 6.42 30.76
CA LEU A 13 -4.34 6.34 30.25
C LEU A 13 -3.47 5.41 31.13
N ALA A 14 -2.61 4.60 30.52
CA ALA A 14 -1.41 4.08 31.17
C ALA A 14 -0.22 4.02 30.18
N ALA A 15 0.83 4.75 30.51
CA ALA A 15 2.12 4.77 29.83
C ALA A 15 3.00 3.60 30.27
N SER A 16 3.84 3.07 29.37
CA SER A 16 5.10 2.41 29.75
C SER A 16 6.08 2.41 28.58
N ALA A 17 7.30 2.86 28.88
CA ALA A 17 8.45 2.91 28.00
C ALA A 17 9.38 1.74 28.32
N THR A 18 10.02 1.13 27.31
CA THR A 18 11.23 0.33 27.49
C THR A 18 12.10 0.38 26.22
N LEU A 19 13.32 0.88 26.40
CA LEU A 19 14.47 0.78 25.50
C LEU A 19 15.07 -0.63 25.57
N LEU A 20 15.49 -1.22 24.45
CA LEU A 20 16.61 -2.16 24.41
C LEU A 20 17.40 -2.02 23.09
N LEU A 21 18.72 -1.90 23.23
CA LEU A 21 19.76 -1.92 22.20
C LEU A 21 20.28 -3.36 21.98
N SER A 22 20.55 -3.73 20.73
CA SER A 22 21.57 -4.74 20.34
C SER A 22 22.00 -4.42 18.89
N ALA A 23 23.21 -3.95 18.56
CA ALA A 23 24.58 -4.44 18.77
C ALA A 23 25.02 -5.56 17.78
N CYS A 24 25.76 -5.14 16.74
CA CYS A 24 27.00 -5.70 16.11
C CYS A 24 27.12 -7.21 15.83
N GLY A 25 27.30 -7.64 14.56
CA GLY A 25 28.62 -8.01 13.97
C GLY A 25 28.65 -9.53 13.71
N ASP A 26 29.34 -10.16 12.76
CA ASP A 26 30.51 -9.87 11.92
C ASP A 26 30.60 -10.93 10.77
N ASP A 27 31.37 -10.60 9.75
CA ASP A 27 31.73 -11.32 8.51
C ASP A 27 32.20 -12.79 8.60
N THR A 28 32.02 -13.57 7.51
CA THR A 28 32.96 -14.65 7.07
C THR A 28 32.70 -15.13 5.62
N SER A 29 33.62 -14.73 4.73
CA SER A 29 34.41 -15.54 3.75
C SER A 29 33.85 -16.09 2.42
N THR A 30 34.44 -15.54 1.33
CA THR A 30 35.23 -16.20 0.25
C THR A 30 34.69 -16.32 -1.20
N THR A 31 35.35 -15.58 -2.12
CA THR A 31 35.96 -15.94 -3.44
C THR A 31 35.17 -16.87 -4.40
N ALA A 32 34.87 -16.59 -5.69
CA ALA A 32 35.67 -16.06 -6.80
C ALA A 32 34.83 -15.59 -8.02
N ALA A 33 35.50 -14.92 -8.98
CA ALA A 33 35.08 -14.18 -10.19
C ALA A 33 34.65 -15.04 -11.44
N PRO A 34 34.59 -14.50 -12.70
CA PRO A 34 33.67 -13.51 -13.28
C PRO A 34 32.93 -13.96 -14.58
N ALA A 35 31.94 -13.14 -14.98
CA ALA A 35 31.41 -12.80 -16.33
C ALA A 35 30.72 -13.83 -17.27
N GLY A 36 29.49 -13.46 -17.66
CA GLY A 36 28.80 -13.82 -18.92
C GLY A 36 27.56 -12.92 -19.13
N PRO A 37 27.33 -12.31 -20.31
CA PRO A 37 26.42 -11.17 -20.46
C PRO A 37 25.00 -11.65 -20.83
N ASN A 38 24.08 -11.63 -19.87
CA ASN A 38 22.66 -11.73 -20.19
C ASN A 38 21.99 -10.38 -19.96
N SER A 39 21.75 -9.72 -21.08
CA SER A 39 20.88 -8.56 -21.20
C SER A 39 19.49 -8.92 -20.65
N SER A 40 19.17 -8.41 -19.48
CA SER A 40 17.82 -8.26 -18.97
C SER A 40 17.82 -6.95 -18.22
N ALA A 41 16.95 -6.04 -18.64
CA ALA A 41 16.83 -4.71 -18.07
C ALA A 41 16.78 -4.81 -16.55
N ALA A 42 17.65 -4.03 -15.90
CA ALA A 42 17.67 -3.90 -14.46
C ALA A 42 16.26 -3.52 -13.97
N ALA A 43 15.62 -4.42 -13.24
CA ALA A 43 14.62 -4.01 -12.28
C ALA A 43 15.34 -3.09 -11.28
N PRO A 44 14.78 -1.93 -10.91
CA PRO A 44 15.27 -1.22 -9.74
C PRO A 44 15.03 -2.14 -8.54
N ALA A 45 16.09 -2.79 -8.08
CA ALA A 45 16.16 -3.37 -6.76
C ALA A 45 16.85 -2.32 -5.88
N ASP A 46 16.07 -1.51 -5.17
CA ASP A 46 16.58 -0.68 -4.09
C ASP A 46 15.51 -0.56 -2.97
N ASP A 47 15.81 -1.20 -1.84
CA ASP A 47 15.27 -0.97 -0.48
C ASP A 47 13.81 -1.35 -0.13
N THR A 48 13.35 -2.57 -0.42
CA THR A 48 12.06 -3.10 0.10
C THR A 48 12.20 -4.02 1.32
N GLY A 49 13.18 -3.75 2.18
CA GLY A 49 13.36 -4.43 3.46
C GLY A 49 13.07 -3.52 4.65
N GLY A 50 11.87 -2.92 4.72
CA GLY A 50 11.42 -2.28 5.97
C GLY A 50 10.53 -1.03 5.86
N ARG A 51 10.16 -0.56 4.67
CA ARG A 51 9.28 0.61 4.51
C ARG A 51 8.15 0.34 3.53
N SER A 52 6.99 0.91 3.81
CA SER A 52 5.86 0.90 2.88
C SER A 52 6.08 1.88 1.74
N ALA A 53 5.66 1.49 0.54
CA ALA A 53 5.82 2.26 -0.68
C ALA A 53 4.66 2.00 -1.64
N ALA A 54 4.41 2.93 -2.55
CA ALA A 54 3.42 2.76 -3.61
C ALA A 54 3.93 3.39 -4.90
N LEU A 55 3.79 2.68 -6.01
CA LEU A 55 4.12 3.13 -7.34
C LEU A 55 2.88 3.01 -8.23
N VAL A 56 2.71 3.98 -9.13
CA VAL A 56 1.74 3.92 -10.23
C VAL A 56 2.44 4.24 -11.55
N ASP A 57 2.28 3.37 -12.56
CA ASP A 57 2.97 3.43 -13.84
C ASP A 57 4.50 3.60 -13.70
N GLY A 58 5.07 2.91 -12.71
CA GLY A 58 6.49 2.98 -12.36
C GLY A 58 6.94 4.29 -11.69
N LYS A 59 6.00 5.19 -11.36
CA LYS A 59 6.29 6.44 -10.63
C LYS A 59 5.96 6.26 -9.16
N ALA A 60 6.91 6.56 -8.29
CA ALA A 60 6.68 6.56 -6.85
C ALA A 60 5.64 7.61 -6.48
N LEU A 61 4.70 7.20 -5.63
CA LEU A 61 3.84 8.12 -4.89
C LEU A 61 4.61 8.60 -3.67
N ASP A 62 5.45 9.61 -3.86
CA ASP A 62 6.24 10.20 -2.78
C ASP A 62 5.32 10.68 -1.65
N GLY A 63 5.46 10.09 -0.47
CA GLY A 63 4.63 10.41 0.69
C GLY A 63 5.22 9.86 1.99
N ASN A 64 4.82 10.47 3.11
CA ASN A 64 5.18 9.99 4.45
C ASN A 64 4.08 9.05 4.95
N PHE A 65 4.10 7.81 4.47
CA PHE A 65 3.01 6.86 4.73
C PHE A 65 2.98 6.37 6.18
N GLU A 66 1.83 6.57 6.83
CA GLU A 66 1.43 5.80 8.00
C GLU A 66 0.79 4.49 7.53
N THR A 67 1.29 3.36 8.03
CA THR A 67 0.83 2.03 7.63
C THR A 67 -0.10 1.44 8.69
N THR A 68 -1.27 0.98 8.28
CA THR A 68 -2.23 0.27 9.13
C THR A 68 -2.57 -1.07 8.50
N CYS A 69 -2.48 -2.13 9.30
CA CYS A 69 -2.83 -3.47 8.89
C CYS A 69 -3.78 -4.06 9.92
N ALA A 70 -4.94 -4.55 9.48
CA ALA A 70 -5.98 -5.08 10.36
C ALA A 70 -6.62 -6.32 9.73
N GLU A 71 -6.86 -7.32 10.56
CA GLU A 71 -7.46 -8.58 10.14
C GLU A 71 -8.80 -8.80 10.85
N GLN A 72 -9.79 -9.22 10.09
CA GLN A 72 -11.10 -9.61 10.63
C GLN A 72 -11.65 -10.80 9.84
N GLY A 73 -11.84 -11.92 10.53
CA GLY A 73 -12.29 -13.15 9.90
C GLY A 73 -11.21 -13.69 8.95
N ASN A 74 -11.51 -13.77 7.66
CA ASN A 74 -10.57 -14.17 6.61
C ASN A 74 -10.13 -13.00 5.72
N THR A 75 -10.39 -11.76 6.16
CA THR A 75 -10.07 -10.55 5.39
C THR A 75 -8.99 -9.75 6.10
N LEU A 76 -7.88 -9.52 5.40
CA LEU A 76 -6.81 -8.61 5.78
C LEU A 76 -6.98 -7.29 5.03
N ALA A 77 -7.14 -6.20 5.78
CA ALA A 77 -7.19 -4.84 5.28
C ALA A 77 -5.83 -4.17 5.50
N LEU A 78 -5.28 -3.63 4.42
CA LEU A 78 -4.00 -2.93 4.39
C LEU A 78 -4.24 -1.49 3.95
N ALA A 79 -3.61 -0.53 4.63
CA ALA A 79 -3.73 0.88 4.30
C ALA A 79 -2.40 1.62 4.52
N LEU A 80 -2.08 2.52 3.59
CA LEU A 80 -1.06 3.55 3.69
C LEU A 80 -1.76 4.90 3.59
N THR A 81 -1.48 5.81 4.51
CA THR A 81 -2.08 7.16 4.48
C THR A 81 -1.03 8.24 4.66
N ASP A 82 -1.15 9.29 3.86
CA ASP A 82 -0.42 10.55 4.02
C ASP A 82 -1.45 11.69 3.84
N THR A 83 -1.92 12.24 4.96
CA THR A 83 -3.01 13.22 4.97
C THR A 83 -2.58 14.64 4.56
N ALA A 84 -1.27 14.88 4.47
CA ALA A 84 -0.69 16.20 4.20
C ALA A 84 0.27 16.16 3.00
N ASN A 85 0.01 15.28 2.04
CA ASN A 85 0.84 15.11 0.86
C ASN A 85 0.79 16.36 -0.03
N THR A 86 1.95 16.88 -0.42
CA THR A 86 2.02 18.13 -1.21
C THR A 86 1.53 17.98 -2.64
N GLN A 87 1.61 16.78 -3.23
CA GLN A 87 1.21 16.52 -4.61
C GLN A 87 -0.23 16.01 -4.69
N TYR A 88 -0.62 15.13 -3.77
CA TYR A 88 -1.89 14.41 -3.82
C TYR A 88 -2.90 14.85 -2.75
N GLY A 89 -2.51 15.75 -1.83
CA GLY A 89 -3.37 16.21 -0.72
C GLY A 89 -3.56 15.10 0.31
N GLN A 90 -4.80 14.67 0.52
CA GLN A 90 -5.06 13.48 1.32
C GLN A 90 -4.83 12.24 0.45
N LEU A 91 -3.62 11.68 0.54
CA LEU A 91 -3.23 10.46 -0.16
C LEU A 91 -3.55 9.24 0.70
N SER A 92 -4.20 8.26 0.08
CA SER A 92 -4.50 6.96 0.68
C SER A 92 -4.29 5.85 -0.35
N VAL A 93 -3.65 4.78 0.08
CA VAL A 93 -3.46 3.54 -0.67
C VAL A 93 -4.01 2.42 0.18
N SER A 94 -4.90 1.59 -0.34
CA SER A 94 -5.43 0.46 0.40
C SER A 94 -5.56 -0.78 -0.46
N ALA A 95 -5.47 -1.93 0.20
CA ALA A 95 -5.75 -3.23 -0.38
C ALA A 95 -6.56 -4.07 0.60
N SER A 96 -7.47 -4.89 0.07
CA SER A 96 -8.13 -5.94 0.84
C SER A 96 -7.76 -7.30 0.27
N ILE A 97 -7.36 -8.20 1.16
CA ILE A 97 -6.93 -9.55 0.83
C ILE A 97 -7.87 -10.52 1.53
N VAL A 98 -8.35 -11.53 0.80
CA VAL A 98 -9.20 -12.60 1.32
C VAL A 98 -8.44 -13.92 1.28
N ASP A 99 -8.58 -14.70 2.35
CA ASP A 99 -7.97 -16.02 2.54
C ASP A 99 -6.44 -16.01 2.36
N ASP A 100 -5.79 -14.91 2.74
CA ASP A 100 -4.34 -14.65 2.60
C ASP A 100 -3.76 -14.79 1.19
N LYS A 101 -4.61 -14.77 0.16
CA LYS A 101 -4.21 -15.12 -1.21
C LYS A 101 -4.80 -14.20 -2.26
N THR A 102 -6.07 -13.83 -2.10
CA THR A 102 -6.81 -13.16 -3.16
C THR A 102 -6.89 -11.68 -2.88
N VAL A 103 -6.28 -10.86 -3.74
CA VAL A 103 -6.51 -9.42 -3.70
C VAL A 103 -7.93 -9.14 -4.17
N GLN A 104 -8.77 -8.68 -3.27
CA GLN A 104 -10.19 -8.44 -3.51
C GLN A 104 -10.45 -7.03 -4.05
N ALA A 105 -9.74 -6.03 -3.53
CA ALA A 105 -9.77 -4.67 -4.03
C ALA A 105 -8.45 -3.94 -3.76
N VAL A 106 -8.15 -2.94 -4.59
CA VAL A 106 -7.09 -1.96 -4.37
C VAL A 106 -7.66 -0.59 -4.67
N ALA A 107 -7.35 0.40 -3.83
CA ALA A 107 -7.70 1.79 -4.07
C ALA A 107 -6.50 2.68 -3.80
N ILE A 108 -6.18 3.56 -4.75
CA ILE A 108 -5.17 4.60 -4.64
C ILE A 108 -5.91 5.90 -4.88
N ALA A 109 -5.98 6.77 -3.89
CA ALA A 109 -6.76 7.99 -3.95
C ALA A 109 -5.98 9.17 -3.38
N GLY A 110 -6.06 10.30 -4.07
CA GLY A 110 -5.58 11.60 -3.62
C GLY A 110 -6.71 12.62 -3.73
N SER A 111 -6.88 13.52 -2.76
CA SER A 111 -7.86 14.61 -2.89
C SER A 111 -7.53 15.59 -4.03
N GLN A 112 -6.31 15.54 -4.55
CA GLN A 112 -5.82 16.29 -5.72
C GLN A 112 -4.76 15.45 -6.46
N GLY A 113 -4.10 16.02 -7.46
CA GLY A 113 -3.02 15.37 -8.22
C GLY A 113 -3.50 14.50 -9.39
N GLY A 114 -4.82 14.44 -9.63
CA GLY A 114 -5.40 13.85 -10.83
C GLY A 114 -5.38 14.82 -12.02
N ALA A 115 -5.73 14.30 -13.19
CA ALA A 115 -5.79 15.09 -14.41
C ALA A 115 -6.81 16.23 -14.29
N ASN A 116 -6.48 17.39 -14.87
CA ASN A 116 -7.39 18.54 -14.97
C ASN A 116 -7.93 19.06 -13.62
N GLY A 117 -7.14 18.92 -12.54
CA GLY A 117 -7.53 19.36 -11.20
C GLY A 117 -8.51 18.43 -10.49
N MET A 118 -8.79 17.25 -11.05
CA MET A 118 -9.58 16.22 -10.39
C MET A 118 -8.79 15.53 -9.26
N PRO A 119 -9.48 14.90 -8.30
CA PRO A 119 -8.85 13.97 -7.37
C PRO A 119 -8.11 12.86 -8.13
N TYR A 120 -6.94 12.47 -7.62
CA TYR A 120 -6.23 11.31 -8.13
C TYR A 120 -6.99 10.04 -7.73
N ALA A 121 -7.21 9.11 -8.66
CA ALA A 121 -7.84 7.84 -8.34
C ALA A 121 -7.36 6.74 -9.29
N VAL A 122 -6.97 5.60 -8.72
CA VAL A 122 -6.77 4.31 -9.39
C VAL A 122 -7.45 3.24 -8.54
N GLY A 123 -8.24 2.36 -9.17
CA GLY A 123 -9.01 1.36 -8.45
C GLY A 123 -9.02 0.01 -9.17
N TYR A 124 -8.91 -1.06 -8.39
CA TYR A 124 -9.12 -2.43 -8.83
C TYR A 124 -10.15 -3.11 -7.94
N GLY A 125 -10.99 -3.94 -8.54
CA GLY A 125 -11.90 -4.83 -7.83
C GLY A 125 -11.95 -6.19 -8.53
N ASN A 126 -11.75 -7.26 -7.78
CA ASN A 126 -11.76 -8.61 -8.33
C ASN A 126 -13.13 -8.93 -8.98
N GLY A 127 -13.09 -9.49 -10.20
CA GLY A 127 -14.27 -9.79 -11.00
C GLY A 127 -14.87 -8.60 -11.77
N GLN A 128 -14.33 -7.39 -11.61
CA GLN A 128 -14.68 -6.25 -12.46
C GLN A 128 -13.76 -6.21 -13.69
N PRO A 129 -14.27 -5.76 -14.86
CA PRO A 129 -13.40 -5.50 -16.00
C PRO A 129 -12.42 -4.36 -15.70
N GLY A 130 -11.22 -4.43 -16.30
CA GLY A 130 -10.27 -3.31 -16.24
C GLY A 130 -9.04 -3.49 -15.36
N GLY A 131 -8.71 -4.72 -14.96
CA GLY A 131 -7.45 -4.96 -14.25
C GLY A 131 -7.32 -6.37 -13.68
N SER A 132 -6.19 -6.60 -13.03
CA SER A 132 -5.89 -7.79 -12.24
C SER A 132 -4.96 -7.40 -11.10
N ALA A 133 -4.95 -8.16 -10.01
CA ALA A 133 -4.02 -7.93 -8.92
C ALA A 133 -3.56 -9.25 -8.30
N GLN A 134 -2.33 -9.27 -7.83
CA GLN A 134 -1.71 -10.41 -7.18
C GLN A 134 -1.02 -9.97 -5.89
N LEU A 135 -0.95 -10.88 -4.93
CA LEU A 135 -0.27 -10.70 -3.66
C LEU A 135 0.99 -11.55 -3.60
N THR A 136 2.07 -10.94 -3.14
CA THR A 136 3.29 -11.61 -2.71
C THR A 136 3.53 -11.27 -1.25
N ARG A 137 3.85 -12.25 -0.41
CA ARG A 137 4.10 -12.04 1.01
C ARG A 137 5.52 -12.48 1.36
N ASP A 138 6.25 -11.63 2.07
CA ASP A 138 7.54 -11.94 2.67
C ASP A 138 7.54 -11.52 4.14
N GLY A 139 7.37 -12.50 5.04
CA GLY A 139 7.15 -12.25 6.47
C GLY A 139 5.95 -11.33 6.72
N ASP A 140 6.27 -10.14 7.26
CA ASP A 140 5.31 -9.07 7.61
C ASP A 140 5.15 -8.01 6.51
N THR A 141 5.76 -8.26 5.34
CA THR A 141 5.68 -7.37 4.17
C THR A 141 4.74 -7.97 3.12
N PHE A 142 3.75 -7.18 2.71
CA PHE A 142 2.77 -7.55 1.69
C PHE A 142 2.99 -6.69 0.44
N THR A 143 3.31 -7.33 -0.68
CA THR A 143 3.48 -6.66 -1.96
C THR A 143 2.31 -6.99 -2.88
N VAL A 144 1.57 -5.95 -3.27
CA VAL A 144 0.40 -6.04 -4.14
C VAL A 144 0.76 -5.40 -5.48
N THR A 145 0.78 -6.21 -6.54
CA THR A 145 1.08 -5.77 -7.91
C THR A 145 -0.13 -5.98 -8.80
N GLY A 146 -0.40 -5.06 -9.72
CA GLY A 146 -1.54 -5.21 -10.61
C GLY A 146 -1.77 -4.04 -11.54
N GLU A 147 -2.98 -4.01 -12.09
CA GLU A 147 -3.52 -2.93 -12.90
C GLU A 147 -4.90 -2.56 -12.39
N GLY A 148 -5.19 -1.26 -12.36
CA GLY A 148 -6.48 -0.72 -11.99
C GLY A 148 -6.97 0.33 -12.99
N ILE A 149 -8.24 0.70 -12.87
CA ILE A 149 -8.85 1.77 -13.65
C ILE A 149 -8.58 3.12 -13.00
N SER A 150 -8.09 4.06 -13.80
CA SER A 150 -7.85 5.44 -13.41
C SER A 150 -9.13 6.28 -13.49
N ALA A 151 -9.13 7.44 -12.81
CA ALA A 151 -10.16 8.45 -12.97
C ALA A 151 -10.37 8.81 -14.46
N PRO A 152 -11.62 9.05 -14.92
CA PRO A 152 -11.89 9.44 -16.30
C PRO A 152 -11.17 10.74 -16.68
N ASP A 153 -10.62 10.78 -17.90
CA ASP A 153 -10.06 12.00 -18.46
C ASP A 153 -11.18 12.94 -18.96
N MET A 154 -11.47 13.97 -18.19
CA MET A 154 -12.50 14.97 -18.54
C MET A 154 -12.08 15.87 -19.71
N SER A 155 -10.80 15.89 -20.10
CA SER A 155 -10.36 16.57 -21.33
C SER A 155 -10.68 15.75 -22.59
N ASN A 156 -10.89 14.43 -22.43
CA ASN A 156 -11.32 13.52 -23.49
C ASN A 156 -12.34 12.49 -22.97
N PRO A 157 -13.60 12.89 -22.73
CA PRO A 157 -14.62 12.01 -22.12
C PRO A 157 -15.01 10.79 -22.99
N LEU A 158 -14.56 10.74 -24.24
CA LEU A 158 -14.79 9.62 -25.15
C LEU A 158 -13.65 8.59 -25.16
N ALA A 159 -12.54 8.83 -24.44
CA ALA A 159 -11.38 7.93 -24.38
C ALA A 159 -11.67 6.56 -23.75
N GLY A 160 -12.80 6.42 -23.06
CA GLY A 160 -13.10 5.24 -22.25
C GLY A 160 -12.25 5.16 -20.98
N PRO A 161 -12.37 4.08 -20.19
CA PRO A 161 -11.61 3.90 -18.97
C PRO A 161 -10.13 3.66 -19.27
N ALA A 162 -9.25 4.45 -18.65
CA ALA A 162 -7.81 4.25 -18.72
C ALA A 162 -7.35 3.28 -17.62
N THR A 163 -6.37 2.43 -17.93
CA THR A 163 -5.70 1.57 -16.95
C THR A 163 -4.40 2.20 -16.47
N ALA A 164 -4.01 1.90 -15.24
CA ALA A 164 -2.70 2.22 -14.67
C ALA A 164 -2.15 1.02 -13.90
N ALA A 165 -0.88 0.72 -14.09
CA ALA A 165 -0.20 -0.34 -13.34
C ALA A 165 0.14 0.17 -11.94
N PHE A 166 0.05 -0.67 -10.92
CA PHE A 166 0.46 -0.35 -9.56
C PHE A 166 1.34 -1.43 -8.96
N GLU A 167 2.23 -0.99 -8.07
CA GLU A 167 3.03 -1.83 -7.20
C GLU A 167 3.03 -1.20 -5.82
N ILE A 168 2.53 -1.92 -4.82
CA ILE A 168 2.32 -1.40 -3.48
C ILE A 168 2.95 -2.35 -2.48
N THR A 169 3.84 -1.84 -1.65
CA THR A 169 4.44 -2.56 -0.53
C THR A 169 3.85 -2.03 0.77
N PHE A 170 3.25 -2.91 1.56
CA PHE A 170 2.79 -2.64 2.92
C PHE A 170 3.71 -3.35 3.91
N ALA A 171 4.46 -2.58 4.69
CA ALA A 171 5.27 -3.09 5.79
C ALA A 171 4.45 -3.08 7.09
N CYS A 172 3.87 -4.24 7.44
CA CYS A 172 2.97 -4.38 8.57
C CYS A 172 3.71 -4.84 9.82
N SER A 173 4.37 -3.93 10.55
CA SER A 173 5.06 -4.31 11.80
C SER A 173 4.12 -4.87 12.88
N THR A 174 2.82 -4.55 12.79
CA THR A 174 1.76 -5.06 13.65
C THR A 174 0.50 -5.26 12.82
N ILE A 175 -0.20 -6.39 13.01
CA ILE A 175 -1.52 -6.64 12.44
C ILE A 175 -2.54 -6.61 13.59
N VAL A 176 -3.50 -5.70 13.52
CA VAL A 176 -4.56 -5.59 14.53
C VAL A 176 -5.59 -6.68 14.29
N GLY A 177 -5.82 -7.55 15.27
CA GLY A 177 -6.84 -8.60 15.21
C GLY A 177 -6.40 -9.95 14.63
N GLY A 178 -5.14 -10.06 14.23
CA GLY A 178 -4.47 -11.32 13.86
C GLY A 178 -3.79 -12.02 15.03
#